data_AF-A0A7Z9T1K5-F1
#
_entry.id   AF-A0A7Z9T1K5-F1
#
_cell.length_a   1.000
_cell.length_b   1.000
_cell.length_c   1.000
_cell.angle_alpha   90.00
_cell.angle_beta   90.00
_cell.angle_gamma   90.00
#
_symmetry.space_group_name_H-M   'P 1'
#
loop_
_entity.id
_entity.type
_entity.pdbx_description
1 polymer ?
#
loop_
_entity_poly.entity_id
_entity_poly.type
_entity_poly.pdbx_seq_one_letter_code
_entity_poly.pdbx_strand_id
1 'polypeptide(L)' 'MLPPGVQLIDSSEAVSEAVAKLLHDKDKATNKDEGGTLTCYVTDMPQKFEELGRRFLGESILDVSLVHLDW' A
#
# COMPACT_ATOMS: atom_id res chain seq x y z
N MET A 1 -10.06 -12.99 -19.82
CA MET A 1 -9.11 -12.55 -20.86
C MET A 1 -9.69 -11.30 -21.50
N LEU A 2 -8.95 -10.20 -21.53
CA LEU A 2 -9.41 -8.97 -22.18
C LEU A 2 -9.35 -9.14 -23.71
N PRO A 3 -10.21 -8.44 -24.49
CA PRO A 3 -10.15 -8.49 -25.94
C PRO A 3 -8.81 -7.98 -26.51
N PRO A 4 -8.40 -8.43 -27.71
CA PRO A 4 -7.25 -7.87 -28.41
C PRO A 4 -7.36 -6.36 -28.57
N GLY A 5 -6.27 -5.63 -28.29
CA GLY A 5 -6.21 -4.18 -28.36
C GLY A 5 -6.69 -3.44 -27.11
N VAL A 6 -7.19 -4.14 -26.09
CA VAL A 6 -7.50 -3.56 -24.77
C VAL A 6 -6.31 -3.74 -23.84
N GLN A 7 -5.70 -2.64 -23.43
CA GLN A 7 -4.64 -2.62 -22.42
C GLN A 7 -5.23 -2.35 -21.04
N LEU A 8 -4.91 -3.19 -20.06
CA LEU A 8 -5.20 -2.91 -18.66
C LEU A 8 -4.15 -1.92 -18.15
N ILE A 9 -4.61 -0.84 -17.54
CA ILE A 9 -3.74 0.12 -16.87
C ILE A 9 -3.91 -0.08 -15.37
N ASP A 10 -2.82 -0.46 -14.71
CA ASP A 10 -2.76 -0.54 -13.25
C ASP A 10 -2.23 0.77 -12.69
N SER A 11 -3.10 1.57 -12.07
CA SER A 11 -2.70 2.82 -11.47
C SER A 11 -1.82 2.64 -10.23
N SER A 12 -1.92 1.50 -9.53
CA SER A 12 -1.13 1.24 -8.33
C SER A 12 0.34 1.00 -8.66
N GLU A 13 0.63 0.31 -9.76
CA GLU A 13 1.97 0.12 -10.30
C GLU A 13 2.59 1.47 -10.68
N ALA A 14 1.88 2.24 -11.52
CA ALA A 14 2.36 3.55 -11.98
C ALA A 14 2.62 4.53 -10.82
N VAL A 15 1.76 4.54 -9.80
CA VAL A 15 1.96 5.39 -8.61
C VAL A 15 3.16 4.92 -7.79
N SER A 16 3.34 3.61 -7.62
CA SER A 16 4.47 3.05 -6.86
C SER A 16 5.82 3.42 -7.51
N GLU A 17 5.91 3.31 -8.84
CA GLU A 17 7.10 3.73 -9.60
C GLU A 17 7.37 5.23 -9.45
N ALA A 18 6.33 6.06 -9.55
CA ALA A 18 6.45 7.51 -9.41
C ALA A 18 6.94 7.91 -8.00
N VAL A 19 6.45 7.25 -6.94
CA VAL A 19 6.90 7.48 -5.56
C VAL A 19 8.37 7.05 -5.39
N ALA A 20 8.76 5.88 -5.92
CA ALA A 20 10.14 5.41 -5.86
C ALA A 20 11.10 6.41 -6.53
N LYS A 21 10.74 6.89 -7.73
CA LYS A 21 11.50 7.93 -8.43
C LYS A 21 11.61 9.21 -7.62
N LEU A 22 10.49 9.69 -7.06
CA LEU A 22 10.47 10.92 -6.27
C LEU A 22 11.36 10.83 -5.02
N LEU A 23 11.38 9.69 -4.34
CA LEU A 23 12.23 9.47 -3.16
C LEU A 23 13.71 9.43 -3.53
N HIS A 24 14.07 8.75 -4.64
CA HIS A 24 15.43 8.72 -5.13
C HIS A 24 15.92 10.11 -5.55
N ASP A 25 15.13 10.85 -6.34
CA ASP A 25 15.48 12.19 -6.82
C ASP A 25 15.63 13.22 -5.68
N LYS A 26 15.05 12.94 -4.51
CA LYS A 26 15.14 13.78 -3.29
C LYS A 26 16.19 13.30 -2.28
N ASP A 27 16.95 12.25 -2.58
CA ASP A 27 17.87 11.60 -1.64
C ASP A 27 17.15 11.21 -0.31
N LYS A 28 15.95 10.64 -0.45
CA LYS A 28 15.07 10.17 0.64
C LYS A 28 14.78 8.68 0.56
N ALA A 29 15.39 7.96 -0.37
CA ALA A 29 15.33 6.50 -0.37
C ALA A 29 16.01 5.97 0.90
N THR A 30 15.47 4.88 1.44
CA THR A 30 16.11 4.19 2.56
C THR A 30 17.40 3.51 2.09
N ASN A 31 18.43 3.51 2.93
CA ASN A 31 19.68 2.75 2.71
C ASN A 31 19.65 1.37 3.40
N LYS A 32 18.50 1.00 3.97
CA LYS A 32 18.32 -0.31 4.60
C LYS A 32 17.97 -1.35 3.54
N ASP A 33 18.63 -2.50 3.61
CA ASP A 33 18.30 -3.67 2.80
C ASP A 33 17.14 -4.49 3.40
N GLU A 34 16.78 -4.22 4.65
CA GLU A 34 15.63 -4.83 5.33
C GLU A 34 14.32 -4.10 5.01
N GLY A 35 13.22 -4.86 4.98
CA GLY A 35 11.88 -4.31 4.82
C GLY A 35 11.51 -3.31 5.93
N GLY A 36 10.58 -2.41 5.62
CA GLY A 36 10.01 -1.48 6.60
C GLY A 36 8.96 -2.13 7.50
N THR A 37 8.46 -1.36 8.45
CA THR A 37 7.26 -1.72 9.24
C THR A 37 6.01 -1.20 8.53
N LEU A 38 4.94 -1.99 8.53
CA LEU A 38 3.62 -1.59 8.05
C LEU A 38 2.67 -1.43 9.24
N THR A 39 2.26 -0.18 9.50
CA THR A 39 1.20 0.16 10.46
C THR A 39 0.03 0.77 9.70
N CYS A 40 -1.18 0.25 9.89
CA CYS A 40 -2.39 0.73 9.24
C CYS A 40 -3.29 1.45 10.24
N TYR A 41 -3.72 2.65 9.91
CA TYR A 41 -4.70 3.41 10.69
C TYR A 41 -6.03 3.44 9.94
N VAL A 42 -7.10 3.05 10.60
CA VAL A 42 -8.44 2.93 10.00
C VAL A 42 -9.48 3.65 10.86
N THR A 43 -10.55 4.17 10.27
CA THR A 43 -11.59 4.93 10.99
C THR A 43 -12.82 4.11 11.36
N ASP A 44 -12.85 2.84 10.93
CA ASP A 44 -13.95 1.92 11.16
C ASP A 44 -13.38 0.53 11.49
N MET A 45 -14.15 -0.54 11.35
CA MET A 45 -13.84 -1.92 11.76
C MET A 45 -12.43 -2.45 11.39
N PRO A 46 -11.45 -2.46 12.33
CA PRO A 46 -10.09 -2.94 12.06
C PRO A 46 -10.04 -4.40 11.61
N GLN A 47 -10.83 -5.26 12.26
CA GLN A 47 -10.89 -6.69 11.94
C GLN A 47 -11.30 -6.98 10.50
N LYS A 48 -12.24 -6.19 9.94
CA LYS A 48 -12.64 -6.34 8.53
C LYS A 48 -11.56 -5.87 7.58
N PHE A 49 -10.84 -4.81 7.95
CA PHE A 49 -9.70 -4.33 7.19
C PHE A 49 -8.58 -5.38 7.16
N GLU A 50 -8.25 -6.00 8.28
CA GLU A 50 -7.26 -7.09 8.34
C GLU A 50 -7.68 -8.28 7.47
N GLU A 51 -8.94 -8.72 7.58
CA GLU A 51 -9.46 -9.88 6.84
C GLU A 51 -9.38 -9.67 5.32
N LEU A 52 -9.72 -8.46 4.85
CA LEU A 52 -9.70 -8.12 3.44
C LEU A 52 -8.27 -7.83 2.97
N GLY A 53 -7.54 -7.00 3.71
CA GLY A 53 -6.21 -6.52 3.38
C GLY A 53 -5.22 -7.66 3.19
N ARG A 54 -5.25 -8.70 4.03
CA ARG A 54 -4.39 -9.88 3.84
C ARG A 54 -4.60 -10.61 2.50
N ARG A 55 -5.82 -10.54 1.93
CA ARG A 55 -6.12 -11.15 0.63
C ARG A 55 -5.51 -10.36 -0.53
N PHE A 56 -5.37 -9.05 -0.37
CA PHE A 56 -4.75 -8.17 -1.36
C PHE A 56 -3.23 -8.13 -1.21
N LEU A 57 -2.73 -8.06 0.02
CA LEU A 57 -1.30 -7.96 0.31
C LEU A 57 -0.57 -9.30 0.14
N GLY A 58 -1.28 -10.43 0.33
CA GLY A 58 -0.69 -11.76 0.27
C GLY A 58 -0.03 -12.23 1.58
N GLU A 59 -0.05 -11.40 2.63
CA GLU A 59 0.47 -11.68 3.97
C GLU A 59 -0.41 -11.07 5.06
N SER A 60 -0.19 -11.47 6.32
CA SER A 60 -0.93 -10.95 7.46
C SER A 60 -0.59 -9.49 7.74
N ILE A 61 -1.60 -8.64 7.93
CA ILE A 61 -1.43 -7.26 8.43
C ILE A 61 -1.51 -7.32 9.95
N LEU A 62 -0.38 -7.11 10.63
CA LEU A 62 -0.25 -7.36 12.07
C LEU A 62 -0.54 -6.14 12.95
N ASP A 63 -0.44 -4.92 12.40
CA ASP A 63 -0.56 -3.68 13.15
C ASP A 63 -1.63 -2.78 12.54
N VAL A 64 -2.86 -2.89 13.07
CA VAL A 64 -4.02 -2.09 12.64
C VAL A 64 -4.64 -1.39 13.84
N SER A 65 -4.75 -0.07 13.76
CA SER A 65 -5.26 0.80 14.82
C SER A 65 -6.50 1.56 14.38
N LEU A 66 -7.58 1.47 15.17
CA LEU A 66 -8.76 2.34 15.00
C LEU A 66 -8.39 3.76 15.44
N VAL A 67 -8.54 4.73 14.55
CA VAL A 67 -8.34 6.16 14.84
C VAL A 67 -9.63 6.93 14.62
N HIS A 68 -9.88 7.88 15.50
CA HIS A 68 -10.92 8.89 15.29
C HIS A 68 -10.26 10.13 14.71
N LEU A 69 -10.87 10.71 13.69
CA LEU A 69 -10.40 11.95 13.09
C LEU A 69 -11.27 13.08 13.63
N ASP A 70 -10.68 13.93 14.46
CA ASP A 70 -11.31 15.15 14.97
C ASP A 70 -11.20 16.23 13.88
N TRP A 71 -12.17 16.28 12.97
CA TRP A 71 -12.31 17.39 12.01
C TRP A 71 -13.72 17.95 12.02
#